data_AF-A0A352LPG8-F1
#
_entry.id   AF-A0A352LPG8-F1
#
_cell.length_a   1.000
_cell.length_b   1.000
_cell.length_c   1.000
_cell.angle_alpha   90.00
_cell.angle_beta   90.00
_cell.angle_gamma   90.00
#
_symmetry.space_group_name_H-M   'P 1'
#
loop_
_entity.id
_entity.type
_entity.pdbx_description
1 polymer ?
#
loop_
_entity_poly.entity_id
_entity_poly.type
_entity_poly.pdbx_seq_one_letter_code
_entity_poly.pdbx_strand_id
1 'polypeptide(L)'
;MAQQIIQQLTIHLKGGQTINVQFNAEKAEALNPQIDSFLHFLGQKDKQDNNFLFQGARVVLVRLCEVAAAEVVSMIREDAEQAKAPAEAK
;
A
#
# COMPACT_ATOMS: atom_id res chain seq x y z
N MET A 1 8.86 19.97 8.66
CA MET A 1 9.37 19.20 7.52
C MET A 1 9.11 17.74 7.82
N ALA A 2 7.99 17.20 7.34
CA ALA A 2 7.67 15.78 7.49
C ALA A 2 7.43 15.25 6.09
N GLN A 3 8.44 14.57 5.55
CA GLN A 3 8.32 13.90 4.26
C GLN A 3 7.21 12.86 4.39
N GLN A 4 6.06 13.10 3.77
CA GLN A 4 4.92 12.17 3.85
C GLN A 4 5.17 11.01 2.90
N ILE A 5 5.32 9.82 3.47
CA ILE A 5 5.57 8.60 2.73
C ILE A 5 4.25 7.84 2.65
N ILE A 6 3.76 7.66 1.43
CA ILE A 6 2.50 7.01 1.14
C ILE A 6 2.80 5.65 0.54
N GLN A 7 2.26 4.60 1.14
CA GLN A 7 2.32 3.24 0.61
C GLN A 7 0.96 2.83 0.08
N GLN A 8 0.89 2.55 -1.21
CA GLN A 8 -0.31 2.00 -1.84
C GLN A 8 -0.17 0.49 -1.96
N LEU A 9 -1.05 -0.24 -1.28
CA LEU A 9 -1.27 -1.67 -1.45
C LEU A 9 -2.39 -1.87 -2.46
N THR A 10 -2.08 -2.58 -3.54
CA THR A 10 -3.06 -3.02 -4.53
C THR A 10 -3.25 -4.52 -4.40
N ILE A 11 -4.49 -4.95 -4.18
CA ILE A 11 -4.88 -6.35 -4.00
C ILE A 11 -5.71 -6.75 -5.21
N HIS A 12 -5.24 -7.76 -5.94
CA HIS A 12 -5.94 -8.34 -7.08
C HIS A 12 -6.70 -9.57 -6.59
N LEU A 13 -8.02 -9.55 -6.73
CA LEU A 13 -8.88 -10.68 -6.37
C LEU A 13 -9.08 -11.62 -7.56
N LYS A 14 -9.28 -12.91 -7.27
CA LYS A 14 -9.57 -13.94 -8.29
C LYS A 14 -10.81 -13.63 -9.12
N GLY A 15 -11.77 -12.89 -8.55
CA GLY A 15 -12.96 -12.39 -9.25
C GLY A 15 -12.70 -11.24 -10.25
N GLY A 16 -11.45 -10.84 -10.47
CA GLY A 16 -11.06 -9.76 -11.39
C GLY A 16 -11.22 -8.34 -10.82
N GLN A 17 -11.65 -8.21 -9.57
CA GLN A 17 -11.72 -6.92 -8.88
C GLN A 17 -10.36 -6.57 -8.28
N THR A 18 -10.02 -5.27 -8.32
CA THR A 18 -8.82 -4.73 -7.68
C THR A 18 -9.20 -3.80 -6.54
N ILE A 19 -8.55 -3.98 -5.38
CA ILE A 19 -8.73 -3.14 -4.19
C ILE A 19 -7.45 -2.35 -3.94
N ASN A 20 -7.57 -1.03 -3.91
CA ASN A 20 -6.46 -0.13 -3.58
C ASN A 20 -6.63 0.40 -2.14
N VAL A 21 -5.62 0.19 -1.30
CA VAL A 21 -5.57 0.67 0.08
C VAL A 21 -4.32 1.51 0.27
N GLN A 22 -4.48 2.75 0.74
CA GLN A 22 -3.38 3.66 0.99
C GLN A 22 -3.08 3.75 2.48
N PHE A 23 -1.80 3.64 2.82
CA PHE A 23 -1.27 3.75 4.17
C PHE A 23 -0.23 4.86 4.24
N ASN A 24 -0.16 5.53 5.39
CA ASN A 24 0.98 6.37 5.71
C ASN A 24 2.05 5.48 6.35
N ALA A 25 3.30 5.63 5.90
CA ALA A 25 4.44 4.89 6.40
C ALA A 25 5.39 5.83 7.15
N GLU A 26 6.08 5.30 8.16
CA GLU A 26 7.07 6.07 8.93
C GLU A 26 8.39 6.25 8.16
N LYS A 27 8.75 5.28 7.30
CA LYS A 27 10.00 5.28 6.52
C LYS A 27 9.75 4.68 5.13
N ALA A 28 10.52 5.11 4.13
CA ALA A 28 10.38 4.65 2.75
C ALA A 28 10.80 3.19 2.58
N GLU A 29 11.80 2.77 3.36
CA GLU A 29 12.38 1.43 3.32
C GLU A 29 11.64 0.41 4.20
N ALA A 30 10.69 0.87 5.03
CA ALA A 30 9.91 0.01 5.90
C ALA A 30 8.47 -0.10 5.39
N LEU A 31 7.98 -1.33 5.24
CA LEU A 31 6.56 -1.56 4.98
C LEU A 31 5.73 -1.19 6.21
N ASN A 32 4.53 -0.67 5.98
CA ASN A 32 3.55 -0.50 7.04
C ASN A 32 3.29 -1.88 7.70
N PRO A 33 3.27 -1.97 9.04
CA PRO A 33 3.10 -3.25 9.75
C PRO A 33 1.87 -4.05 9.33
N GLN A 34 0.78 -3.39 8.92
CA GLN A 34 -0.43 -4.08 8.43
C GLN A 34 -0.19 -4.74 7.06
N ILE A 35 0.59 -4.10 6.18
CA ILE A 35 0.96 -4.65 4.87
C ILE A 35 1.87 -5.87 5.06
N ASP A 36 2.87 -5.76 5.92
CA ASP A 36 3.79 -6.86 6.23
C ASP A 36 3.06 -8.07 6.81
N SER A 37 2.19 -7.83 7.80
CA SER A 37 1.33 -8.87 8.39
C SER A 37 0.44 -9.53 7.33
N PHE A 38 -0.17 -8.75 6.43
CA PHE A 38 -1.01 -9.28 5.37
C PHE A 38 -0.23 -10.21 4.42
N LEU A 39 0.94 -9.77 3.94
CA LEU A 39 1.79 -10.58 3.08
C LEU A 39 2.25 -11.87 3.78
N HIS A 40 2.55 -11.79 5.07
CA HIS A 40 2.86 -12.96 5.88
C HIS A 40 1.68 -13.94 5.96
N PHE A 41 0.46 -13.45 6.21
CA PHE A 41 -0.73 -14.31 6.27
C PHE A 41 -1.12 -14.91 4.92
N LEU A 42 -0.89 -14.21 3.81
CA LEU A 42 -1.06 -14.78 2.47
C LEU A 42 -0.16 -15.99 2.22
N GLY A 43 1.05 -15.99 2.79
CA GLY A 43 1.99 -17.11 2.71
C GLY A 43 1.61 -18.33 3.57
N GLN A 44 0.69 -18.17 4.54
CA GLN A 44 0.28 -19.26 5.44
C GLN A 44 -0.91 -20.03 4.87
N LYS A 45 -0.67 -21.26 4.41
CA LYS A 45 -1.72 -22.13 3.86
C LYS A 45 -2.84 -22.40 4.87
N ASP A 46 -2.51 -22.55 6.15
CA ASP A 46 -3.47 -22.83 7.22
C ASP A 46 -4.41 -21.65 7.54
N LYS A 47 -4.15 -20.47 6.98
CA LYS A 47 -4.95 -19.26 7.22
C LYS A 47 -5.68 -18.76 5.99
N GLN A 48 -5.66 -19.48 4.87
CA GLN A 48 -6.32 -19.02 3.64
C GLN A 48 -7.84 -18.82 3.80
N ASP A 49 -8.49 -19.57 4.68
CA ASP A 49 -9.93 -19.43 4.94
C ASP A 49 -10.29 -18.22 5.82
N ASN A 50 -9.29 -17.57 6.42
CA ASN A 50 -9.52 -16.41 7.27
C ASN A 50 -9.66 -15.12 6.46
N ASN A 51 -10.24 -14.12 7.13
CA ASN A 51 -10.28 -12.75 6.64
C ASN A 51 -9.16 -11.92 7.28
N PHE A 52 -8.60 -11.01 6.52
CA PHE A 52 -7.67 -9.99 6.99
C PHE A 52 -8.36 -8.62 6.97
N LEU A 53 -8.26 -7.90 8.08
CA LEU A 53 -8.87 -6.58 8.25
C LEU A 53 -7.80 -5.50 8.21
N PHE A 54 -7.88 -4.61 7.22
CA PHE A 54 -7.09 -3.39 7.18
C PHE A 54 -7.82 -2.27 7.93
N GLN A 55 -7.11 -1.63 8.86
CA GLN A 55 -7.60 -0.54 9.70
C GLN A 55 -6.92 0.78 9.32
N GLY A 56 -7.11 1.21 8.07
CA GLY A 56 -6.58 2.48 7.54
C GLY A 56 -7.64 3.59 7.47
N ALA A 57 -7.39 4.57 6.60
CA ALA A 57 -8.36 5.64 6.29
C ALA A 57 -9.72 5.11 5.78
N ARG A 58 -9.73 3.88 5.25
CA ARG A 58 -10.93 3.09 4.98
C ARG A 58 -10.75 1.70 5.58
N VAL A 59 -11.80 1.20 6.20
CA VAL A 59 -11.85 -0.18 6.72
C VAL A 59 -12.09 -1.13 5.55
N VAL A 60 -11.20 -2.09 5.36
CA VAL A 60 -11.27 -3.06 4.26
C VAL A 60 -11.10 -4.47 4.84
N LEU A 61 -12.06 -5.34 4.58
CA LEU A 61 -11.98 -6.76 4.95
C LEU A 61 -11.74 -7.58 3.68
N VAL A 62 -10.68 -8.38 3.67
CA VAL A 62 -10.28 -9.21 2.52
C VAL A 62 -10.22 -10.66 2.94
N ARG A 63 -10.89 -11.56 2.20
CA ARG A 63 -10.73 -12.99 2.40
C ARG A 63 -9.44 -13.46 1.73
N LEU A 64 -8.57 -14.12 2.48
CA LEU A 64 -7.22 -14.46 2.00
C LEU A 64 -7.25 -15.43 0.81
N CYS A 65 -8.17 -16.40 0.77
CA CYS A 65 -8.30 -17.34 -0.34
C CYS A 65 -8.73 -16.69 -1.67
N GLU A 66 -9.33 -15.50 -1.64
CA GLU A 66 -9.77 -14.76 -2.83
C GLU A 66 -8.64 -13.92 -3.45
N VAL A 67 -7.51 -13.77 -2.76
CA VAL A 67 -6.38 -12.97 -3.25
C VAL A 67 -5.62 -13.77 -4.32
N ALA A 68 -5.51 -13.18 -5.51
CA ALA A 68 -4.72 -13.71 -6.62
C ALA A 68 -3.29 -13.15 -6.60
N ALA A 69 -3.15 -11.85 -6.33
CA ALA A 69 -1.87 -11.18 -6.22
C ALA A 69 -1.98 -9.95 -5.30
N ALA A 70 -0.85 -9.51 -4.74
CA ALA A 70 -0.74 -8.28 -3.99
C ALA A 70 0.55 -7.57 -4.40
N GLU A 71 0.46 -6.26 -4.62
CA GLU A 71 1.60 -5.39 -4.95
C GLU A 71 1.61 -4.19 -4.02
N VAL A 72 2.80 -3.71 -3.68
CA VAL A 72 2.99 -2.56 -2.78
C VAL A 72 3.89 -1.55 -3.46
N VAL A 73 3.41 -0.32 -3.56
CA VAL A 73 4.15 0.80 -4.14
C VAL A 73 4.36 1.86 -3.06
N SER A 74 5.62 2.11 -2.71
CA SER A 74 6.03 3.21 -1.82
C SER A 74 6.27 4.47 -2.65
N MET A 75 5.58 5.55 -2.31
CA MET A 75 5.74 6.87 -2.92
C MET A 75 6.18 7.87 -1.84
N ILE A 76 7.18 8.68 -2.16
CA ILE A 76 7.61 9.81 -1.33
C ILE A 76 6.93 11.06 -1.92
N ARG A 77 6.06 11.71 -1.13
CA ARG A 77 5.49 12.99 -1.55
C ARG A 77 6.51 14.09 -1.24
N GLU A 78 7.18 14.58 -2.27
CA GLU A 78 7.92 15.83 -2.19
C GLU A 78 6.93 16.99 -2.22
N ASP A 79 7.00 17.87 -1.22
CA ASP A 79 6.21 19.11 -1.19
C ASP A 79 6.51 19.95 -2.45
N ALA A 80 5.46 20.47 -3.09
CA ALA A 80 5.50 21.17 -4.37
C ALA A 80 6.17 22.57 -4.33
N GLU A 81 7.20 22.77 -3.52
CA GLU A 81 7.91 24.06 -3.41
C GLU A 81 9.23 24.12 -4.19
N GLN A 82 9.64 23.04 -4.88
CA GLN A 82 10.81 23.06 -5.77
C GLN A 82 10.50 23.04 -7.28
N ALA A 83 9.23 23.12 -7.68
CA ALA A 83 8.86 23.28 -9.10
C ALA A 83 8.86 24.77 -9.55
N LYS A 84 9.87 25.56 -9.17
CA LYS A 84 10.15 26.86 -9.76
C LYS A 84 11.60 26.95 -10.23
N ALA A 85 11.81 26.61 -11.50
CA ALA A 85 12.42 27.48 -12.51
C ALA A 85 12.61 26.69 -13.83
N PRO A 86 11.82 26.93 -14.88
CA PRO A 86 12.35 26.78 -16.21
C PRO A 86 13.42 27.87 -16.37
N ALA A 87 14.67 27.47 -16.54
CA ALA A 87 15.74 28.37 -16.91
C ALA A 87 15.36 29.03 -18.25
N GLU A 88 15.15 30.35 -18.23
CA GLU A 88 15.10 31.15 -19.45
C GLU A 88 16.41 30.95 -20.22
N ALA A 89 16.29 30.35 -21.40
CA ALA A 89 17.32 30.30 -22.41
C ALA A 89 17.69 31.75 -22.80
N LYS A 90 18.99 32.05 -22.80
CA LYS A 90 19.55 33.30 -23.29
C LYS A 90 20.48 33.01 -24.46
#